data_AF-A0A1N6LAD0-F1
#
_entry.id   AF-A0A1N6LAD0-F1
#
_cell.length_a   1.000
_cell.length_b   1.000
_cell.length_c   1.000
_cell.angle_alpha   90.00
_cell.angle_beta   90.00
_cell.angle_gamma   90.00
#
_symmetry.space_group_name_H-M   'P 1'
#
loop_
_entity.id
_entity.type
_entity.pdbx_description
1 polymer ?
#
loop_
_entity_poly.entity_id
_entity_poly.type
_entity_poly.pdbx_seq_one_letter_code
_entity_poly.pdbx_strand_id
1 'polypeptide(L)'
;MPTWRMCRVAIALGFVLVAGLGLILAREKGQGTAAVPARRVKGSLPRVRPVPAPLVSELKSSEPPVTVVGQVTYASDVATIFQEKCQSCHRPGQVAPFALRTYDEARRWAKPIREAVESRRMPPWHADPRVGHFLNDRSLSPRERATLLAWIDQGTPLGDPKDLPPKKKFSNGWAIGTPDLILTMATPYEVVAEGVLSYQRFQVETGFTEDHWIQAAEARPGNRAVVHHICVFLADDRPKGDRMSDELRELVCYAPGDLPSIFPPGTAKHLPAGAVLNIEVHYTPIGTVQTDQSSVGLVFARSPIHRRAFTKGISQKHFALPPGAANHAVRSSYRFAHDAQLLSLMPHMHLRGKDFRYTATYPDGRTELLLSVPAYDFGWQSVYRLAEPKPMPAGTKIDCLAHFDNSEANPANPDPKLTVRWGEQTFDEMMIGFIDFDEELSLSANSVAAQSRPRR
;
A
#
# COMPACT_ATOMS: atom_id res chain seq x y z
N MET A 1 -17.97 -1.00 -74.70
CA MET A 1 -19.05 -0.07 -75.10
C MET A 1 -19.13 1.05 -74.07
N PRO A 2 -18.67 2.27 -74.38
CA PRO A 2 -18.79 3.44 -73.51
C PRO A 2 -19.75 4.50 -74.10
N THR A 3 -20.61 5.10 -73.28
CA THR A 3 -21.34 6.34 -73.59
C THR A 3 -21.47 7.17 -72.29
N TRP A 4 -20.78 8.33 -72.15
CA TRP A 4 -21.21 9.72 -72.50
C TRP A 4 -22.40 10.19 -71.61
N ARG A 5 -22.48 11.33 -70.89
CA ARG A 5 -22.04 12.76 -70.97
C ARG A 5 -22.15 13.39 -69.56
N MET A 6 -21.28 14.29 -69.08
CA MET A 6 -21.23 15.76 -69.26
C MET A 6 -22.46 16.62 -68.86
N CYS A 7 -22.18 17.60 -67.96
CA CYS A 7 -22.60 19.02 -67.92
C CYS A 7 -23.70 19.56 -66.96
N ARG A 8 -23.27 20.65 -66.25
CA ARG A 8 -23.94 21.95 -65.92
C ARG A 8 -24.91 22.01 -64.72
N VAL A 9 -24.67 22.80 -63.64
CA VAL A 9 -24.67 24.29 -63.40
C VAL A 9 -26.03 24.81 -62.85
N ALA A 10 -25.94 25.74 -61.87
CA ALA A 10 -26.92 26.73 -61.32
C ALA A 10 -27.89 26.25 -60.21
N ILE A 11 -27.81 26.76 -58.96
CA ILE A 11 -28.27 28.06 -58.39
C ILE A 11 -29.80 28.20 -58.33
N ALA A 12 -30.39 28.14 -57.12
CA ALA A 12 -31.26 29.17 -56.51
C ALA A 12 -32.33 28.62 -55.51
N LEU A 13 -32.29 29.17 -54.30
CA LEU A 13 -33.37 29.60 -53.39
C LEU A 13 -34.74 28.90 -53.38
N GLY A 14 -35.16 28.47 -52.18
CA GLY A 14 -36.56 28.23 -51.82
C GLY A 14 -36.74 28.08 -50.30
N PHE A 15 -37.46 29.02 -49.69
CA PHE A 15 -37.81 29.10 -48.26
C PHE A 15 -39.11 28.33 -47.94
N VAL A 16 -39.30 28.02 -46.65
CA VAL A 16 -40.57 27.78 -45.89
C VAL A 16 -40.86 26.34 -45.40
N LEU A 17 -40.76 26.18 -44.05
CA LEU A 17 -41.58 25.47 -43.03
C LEU A 17 -42.39 24.20 -43.44
N VAL A 18 -42.54 23.10 -42.67
CA VAL A 18 -42.48 22.83 -41.21
C VAL A 18 -42.56 21.31 -40.95
N ALA A 19 -42.04 20.90 -39.78
CA ALA A 19 -42.32 19.68 -38.98
C ALA A 19 -41.84 18.30 -39.45
N GLY A 20 -41.08 17.63 -38.56
CA GLY A 20 -41.02 16.16 -38.54
C GLY A 20 -39.79 15.54 -37.87
N LEU A 21 -39.84 15.38 -36.55
CA LEU A 21 -39.05 14.47 -35.70
C LEU A 21 -37.54 14.71 -35.55
N GLY A 22 -37.18 15.07 -34.32
CA GLY A 22 -35.81 15.22 -33.87
C GLY A 22 -35.11 13.90 -33.55
N LEU A 23 -33.82 13.87 -33.88
CA LEU A 23 -32.84 13.02 -33.23
C LEU A 23 -31.93 13.95 -32.41
N ILE A 24 -32.15 14.00 -31.10
CA ILE A 24 -31.24 14.68 -30.16
C ILE A 24 -30.03 13.77 -29.98
N LEU A 25 -28.94 14.06 -30.69
CA LEU A 25 -27.60 13.68 -30.24
C LEU A 25 -27.22 14.63 -29.11
N ALA A 26 -27.44 14.21 -27.87
CA ALA A 26 -26.91 14.88 -26.69
C ALA A 26 -25.39 14.78 -26.72
N ARG A 27 -24.76 15.88 -27.16
CA ARG A 27 -23.35 16.17 -27.00
C ARG A 27 -23.11 16.31 -25.50
N GLU A 28 -22.57 15.27 -24.84
CA GLU A 28 -22.11 15.38 -23.46
C GLU A 28 -21.02 16.46 -23.42
N LYS A 29 -21.38 17.62 -22.88
CA LYS A 29 -20.45 18.69 -22.54
C LYS A 29 -19.51 18.13 -21.48
N GLY A 30 -18.24 17.96 -21.85
CA GLY A 30 -17.16 17.80 -20.89
C GLY A 30 -17.28 18.90 -19.84
N GLN A 31 -17.56 18.50 -18.61
CA GLN A 31 -17.39 19.37 -17.46
C GLN A 31 -15.90 19.62 -17.34
N GLY A 32 -15.46 20.82 -17.71
CA GLY A 32 -14.12 21.29 -17.41
C GLY A 32 -13.92 21.19 -15.91
N THR A 33 -13.02 20.32 -15.49
CA THR A 33 -12.51 20.30 -14.12
C THR A 33 -11.77 21.61 -13.93
N ALA A 34 -12.33 22.50 -13.12
CA ALA A 34 -11.59 23.65 -12.63
C ALA A 34 -10.36 23.09 -11.88
N ALA A 35 -9.17 23.36 -12.41
CA ALA A 35 -7.93 22.99 -11.74
C ALA A 35 -7.94 23.63 -10.35
N VAL A 36 -8.01 22.81 -9.31
CA VAL A 36 -7.80 23.28 -7.94
C VAL A 36 -6.35 23.75 -7.88
N PRO A 37 -6.08 25.03 -7.59
CA PRO A 37 -4.71 25.51 -7.53
C PRO A 37 -4.01 24.75 -6.40
N ALA A 38 -2.89 24.09 -6.71
CA ALA A 38 -2.04 23.42 -5.74
C ALA A 38 -1.51 24.46 -4.74
N ARG A 39 -2.25 24.68 -3.64
CA ARG A 39 -1.84 25.62 -2.60
C ARG A 39 -0.78 24.92 -1.77
N ARG A 40 0.42 25.51 -1.71
CA ARG A 40 1.55 25.03 -0.90
C ARG A 40 1.08 24.65 0.50
N VAL A 41 1.28 23.38 0.85
CA VAL A 41 1.27 22.87 2.22
C VAL A 41 2.12 23.81 3.08
N LYS A 42 1.55 24.35 4.17
CA LYS A 42 2.25 25.27 5.08
C LYS A 42 3.37 24.51 5.81
N GLY A 43 4.63 24.90 5.57
CA GLY A 43 5.81 24.29 6.20
C GLY A 43 6.12 22.88 5.68
N SER A 44 7.37 22.44 5.78
CA SER A 44 7.70 21.04 5.45
C SER A 44 7.06 20.15 6.51
N LEU A 45 5.92 19.54 6.19
CA LEU A 45 5.35 18.46 6.98
C LEU A 45 6.43 17.42 7.30
N PRO A 46 6.47 16.88 8.53
CA PRO A 46 7.30 15.71 8.76
C PRO A 46 6.85 14.63 7.78
N ARG A 47 7.81 14.04 7.05
CA ARG A 47 7.57 12.97 6.06
C ARG A 47 6.89 11.74 6.68
N VAL A 48 6.96 11.61 8.01
CA VAL A 48 6.29 10.58 8.81
C VAL A 48 5.52 11.25 9.94
N ARG A 49 4.23 10.97 10.06
CA ARG A 49 3.36 11.43 11.14
C ARG A 49 3.83 10.82 12.47
N PRO A 50 4.02 11.65 13.52
CA PRO A 50 4.38 11.15 14.84
C PRO A 50 3.23 10.39 15.49
N VAL A 51 3.57 9.48 16.41
CA VAL A 51 2.60 8.81 17.28
C VAL A 51 1.93 9.84 18.20
N PRO A 52 0.62 9.72 18.54
CA PRO A 52 -0.07 10.72 19.34
C PRO A 52 0.59 10.88 20.72
N ALA A 53 0.73 12.13 21.19
CA ALA A 53 1.41 12.43 22.45
C ALA A 53 0.85 11.65 23.67
N PRO A 54 -0.46 11.41 23.81
CA PRO A 54 -0.99 10.59 24.90
C PRO A 54 -0.43 9.15 24.88
N LEU A 55 -0.40 8.51 23.70
CA LEU A 55 0.16 7.16 23.55
C LEU A 55 1.67 7.16 23.78
N VAL A 56 2.40 8.18 23.31
CA VAL A 56 3.84 8.31 23.60
C VAL A 56 4.09 8.42 25.11
N SER A 57 3.28 9.20 25.82
CA SER A 57 3.39 9.37 27.27
C SER A 57 3.11 8.07 28.01
N GLU A 58 2.07 7.35 27.62
CA GLU A 58 1.71 6.05 28.19
C GLU A 58 2.83 5.02 27.96
N LEU A 59 3.31 4.88 26.72
CA LEU A 59 4.42 3.97 26.42
C LEU A 59 5.67 4.33 27.22
N LYS A 60 6.05 5.62 27.28
CA LYS A 60 7.20 6.07 28.09
C LYS A 60 7.06 5.70 29.57
N SER A 61 5.85 5.71 30.13
CA SER A 61 5.63 5.34 31.54
C SER A 61 5.87 3.85 31.81
N SER A 62 5.75 2.99 30.79
CA SER A 62 5.99 1.55 30.86
C SER A 62 7.41 1.11 30.47
N GLU A 63 8.22 2.01 29.91
CA GLU A 63 9.57 1.69 29.42
C GLU A 63 10.62 1.87 30.53
N PRO A 64 11.67 1.02 30.57
CA PRO A 64 12.77 1.22 31.50
C PRO A 64 13.48 2.55 31.19
N PRO A 65 13.97 3.27 32.21
CA PRO A 65 14.74 4.48 31.97
C PRO A 65 16.02 4.14 31.19
N VAL A 66 16.46 5.08 30.35
CA VAL A 66 17.65 4.95 29.50
C VAL A 66 18.89 4.55 30.32
N THR A 67 18.96 4.94 31.59
CA THR A 67 20.05 4.60 32.50
C THR A 67 20.19 3.09 32.77
N VAL A 68 19.15 2.28 32.55
CA VAL A 68 19.16 0.82 32.80
C VAL A 68 20.01 0.06 31.78
N VAL A 69 20.23 0.60 30.57
CA VAL A 69 21.05 -0.10 29.56
C VAL A 69 22.55 -0.01 29.84
N GLY A 70 22.99 0.89 30.72
CA GLY A 70 24.41 1.07 31.06
C GLY A 70 25.24 1.68 29.93
N GLN A 71 26.54 1.36 29.90
CA GLN A 71 27.45 1.76 28.82
C GLN A 71 27.13 0.97 27.55
N VAL A 72 26.99 1.67 26.43
CA VAL A 72 26.65 1.06 25.13
C VAL A 72 27.58 1.58 24.05
N THR A 73 27.88 0.76 23.05
CA THR A 73 28.73 1.17 21.93
C THR A 73 28.07 0.94 20.59
N TYR A 74 28.61 1.59 19.54
CA TYR A 74 28.13 1.33 18.20
C TYR A 74 28.38 -0.12 17.79
N ALA A 75 29.59 -0.62 18.04
CA ALA A 75 30.02 -1.93 17.60
C ALA A 75 29.21 -3.06 18.24
N SER A 76 29.08 -3.05 19.57
CA SER A 76 28.46 -4.15 20.31
C SER A 76 26.92 -4.08 20.31
N ASP A 77 26.33 -2.88 20.29
CA ASP A 77 24.90 -2.71 20.55
C ASP A 77 24.12 -2.08 19.39
N VAL A 78 24.53 -0.90 18.92
CA VAL A 78 23.72 -0.09 17.99
C VAL A 78 23.76 -0.61 16.56
N ALA A 79 24.88 -1.17 16.12
CA ALA A 79 25.05 -1.66 14.76
C ALA A 79 23.99 -2.71 14.40
N THR A 80 23.68 -3.64 15.32
CA THR A 80 22.64 -4.66 15.13
C THR A 80 21.26 -4.02 15.02
N ILE A 81 20.95 -3.05 15.87
CA ILE A 81 19.66 -2.32 15.81
C ILE A 81 19.50 -1.63 14.45
N PHE A 82 20.54 -0.95 13.95
CA PHE A 82 20.46 -0.33 12.64
C PHE A 82 20.33 -1.34 11.50
N GLN A 83 21.05 -2.47 11.55
CA GLN A 83 20.91 -3.52 10.54
C GLN A 83 19.49 -4.09 10.48
N GLU A 84 18.85 -4.30 11.62
CA GLU A 84 17.52 -4.92 11.70
C GLU A 84 16.39 -3.93 11.46
N LYS A 85 16.49 -2.71 12.02
CA LYS A 85 15.36 -1.77 12.11
C LYS A 85 15.45 -0.61 11.11
N CYS A 86 16.64 -0.26 10.63
CA CYS A 86 16.85 0.98 9.86
C CYS A 86 17.35 0.73 8.43
N GLN A 87 18.27 -0.22 8.23
CA GLN A 87 18.97 -0.40 6.94
C GLN A 87 18.11 -1.01 5.83
N SER A 88 16.89 -1.46 6.14
CA SER A 88 15.88 -1.78 5.11
C SER A 88 15.59 -0.56 4.23
N CYS A 89 15.50 0.64 4.84
CA CYS A 89 15.23 1.91 4.17
C CYS A 89 16.48 2.80 4.07
N HIS A 90 17.35 2.79 5.08
CA HIS A 90 18.56 3.61 5.18
C HIS A 90 19.80 2.93 4.59
N ARG A 91 19.71 2.58 3.30
CA ARG A 91 20.85 2.10 2.49
C ARG A 91 20.78 2.68 1.07
N PRO A 92 21.89 2.72 0.33
CA PRO A 92 21.90 3.25 -1.03
C PRO A 92 20.82 2.62 -1.94
N GLY A 93 20.13 3.46 -2.73
CA GLY A 93 19.08 3.04 -3.66
C GLY A 93 17.73 2.68 -3.03
N GLN A 94 17.53 2.97 -1.73
CA GLN A 94 16.26 2.79 -1.03
C GLN A 94 15.61 4.15 -0.68
N VAL A 95 14.43 4.11 -0.05
CA VAL A 95 13.55 5.28 0.13
C VAL A 95 14.09 6.38 1.05
N ALA A 96 15.02 6.06 1.96
CA ALA A 96 15.55 7.05 2.89
C ALA A 96 16.62 7.95 2.23
N PRO A 97 16.69 9.25 2.58
CA PRO A 97 17.57 10.21 1.92
C PRO A 97 19.06 10.05 2.29
N PHE A 98 19.40 9.19 3.26
CA PHE A 98 20.77 8.91 3.69
C PHE A 98 20.92 7.47 4.19
N ALA A 99 22.15 6.97 4.17
CA ALA A 99 22.51 5.64 4.62
C ALA A 99 22.85 5.58 6.13
N LEU A 100 22.64 4.42 6.75
CA LEU A 100 23.01 4.10 8.14
C LEU A 100 23.74 2.74 8.22
N ARG A 101 24.65 2.49 7.26
CA ARG A 101 25.42 1.25 7.13
C ARG A 101 26.72 1.23 7.92
N THR A 102 27.25 2.40 8.26
CA THR A 102 28.54 2.55 8.95
C THR A 102 28.41 3.44 10.19
N TYR A 103 29.37 3.33 11.10
CA TYR A 103 29.48 4.20 12.27
C TYR A 103 29.56 5.68 11.88
N ASP A 104 30.37 6.02 10.88
CA ASP A 104 30.52 7.41 10.44
C ASP A 104 29.23 7.98 9.85
N GLU A 105 28.48 7.18 9.10
CA GLU A 105 27.13 7.54 8.67
C GLU A 105 26.23 7.78 9.87
N ALA A 106 26.13 6.82 10.79
CA ALA A 106 25.27 6.91 11.97
C ALA A 106 25.55 8.14 12.86
N ARG A 107 26.81 8.35 13.27
CA ARG A 107 27.17 9.42 14.21
C ARG A 107 26.88 10.82 13.67
N ARG A 108 26.99 11.02 12.34
CA ARG A 108 26.67 12.29 11.68
C ARG A 108 25.20 12.65 11.78
N TRP A 109 24.32 11.64 11.89
CA TRP A 109 22.87 11.81 11.98
C TRP A 109 22.34 11.65 13.41
N ALA A 110 23.21 11.61 14.44
CA ALA A 110 22.81 11.31 15.81
C ALA A 110 21.70 12.23 16.37
N LYS A 111 21.77 13.54 16.12
CA LYS A 111 20.73 14.50 16.55
C LYS A 111 19.37 14.24 15.86
N PRO A 112 19.27 14.18 14.52
CA PRO A 112 18.02 13.79 13.85
C PRO A 112 17.50 12.39 14.24
N ILE A 113 18.39 11.42 14.47
CA ILE A 113 18.01 10.08 14.95
C ILE A 113 17.35 10.19 16.32
N ARG A 114 17.94 10.92 17.27
CA ARG A 114 17.34 11.16 18.59
C ARG A 114 15.92 11.69 18.46
N GLU A 115 15.74 12.78 17.70
CA GLU A 115 14.42 13.41 17.54
C GLU A 115 13.38 12.43 16.95
N ALA A 116 13.79 11.61 15.97
CA ALA A 116 12.91 10.64 15.33
C ALA A 116 12.55 9.46 16.24
N VAL A 117 13.49 8.99 17.07
CA VAL A 117 13.31 7.90 18.04
C VAL A 117 12.53 8.36 19.28
N GLU A 118 12.75 9.60 19.75
CA GLU A 118 12.02 10.17 20.89
C GLU A 118 10.54 10.41 20.58
N SER A 119 10.24 10.85 19.35
CA SER A 119 8.88 11.06 18.84
C SER A 119 8.24 9.80 18.24
N ARG A 120 8.95 8.66 18.23
CA ARG A 120 8.52 7.39 17.62
C ARG A 120 8.07 7.52 16.15
N ARG A 121 8.65 8.47 15.41
CA ARG A 121 8.48 8.57 13.96
C ARG A 121 9.27 7.50 13.22
N MET A 122 10.37 7.04 13.82
CA MET A 122 11.24 6.04 13.23
C MET A 122 11.50 4.89 14.21
N PRO A 123 11.56 3.65 13.69
CA PRO A 123 11.07 3.22 12.37
C PRO A 123 9.56 3.45 12.24
N PRO A 124 9.05 3.70 11.02
CA PRO A 124 7.64 4.03 10.82
C PRO A 124 6.79 2.77 11.06
N TRP A 125 6.10 2.74 12.20
CA TRP A 125 5.19 1.69 12.59
C TRP A 125 4.06 2.30 13.41
N HIS A 126 2.86 2.35 12.83
CA HIS A 126 1.75 3.11 13.39
C HIS A 126 0.72 2.25 14.11
N ALA A 127 0.94 0.94 14.23
CA ALA A 127 0.12 0.08 15.08
C ALA A 127 0.35 0.39 16.56
N ASP A 128 -0.74 0.36 17.33
CA ASP A 128 -0.70 0.38 18.79
C ASP A 128 -0.01 -0.89 19.30
N PRO A 129 1.13 -0.79 20.00
CA PRO A 129 1.90 -1.97 20.42
C PRO A 129 1.18 -2.82 21.48
N ARG A 130 0.05 -2.35 22.03
CA ARG A 130 -0.80 -3.11 22.96
C ARG A 130 -1.79 -4.04 22.25
N VAL A 131 -1.89 -3.95 20.92
CA VAL A 131 -2.93 -4.60 20.11
C VAL A 131 -2.28 -5.43 19.02
N GLY A 132 -2.51 -6.74 19.06
CA GLY A 132 -2.01 -7.68 18.05
C GLY A 132 -0.50 -7.92 18.10
N HIS A 133 -0.06 -8.92 17.35
CA HIS A 133 1.36 -9.24 17.17
C HIS A 133 1.61 -9.53 15.70
N PHE A 134 2.59 -8.84 15.11
CA PHE A 134 2.79 -8.84 13.66
C PHE A 134 4.22 -9.27 13.30
N LEU A 135 4.35 -10.16 12.31
CA LEU A 135 5.65 -10.70 11.87
C LEU A 135 6.60 -9.62 11.35
N ASN A 136 6.03 -8.56 10.78
CA ASN A 136 6.77 -7.48 10.15
C ASN A 136 6.85 -6.22 11.02
N ASP A 137 6.65 -6.36 12.33
CA ASP A 137 6.83 -5.28 13.30
C ASP A 137 8.28 -4.76 13.26
N ARG A 138 8.41 -3.55 12.74
CA ARG A 138 9.68 -2.84 12.61
C ARG A 138 9.92 -1.83 13.74
N SER A 139 9.00 -1.73 14.70
CA SER A 139 9.17 -0.83 15.83
C SER A 139 10.41 -1.19 16.65
N LEU A 140 10.89 -0.20 17.41
CA LEU A 140 11.94 -0.42 18.40
C LEU A 140 11.29 -0.94 19.68
N SER A 141 11.81 -2.05 20.20
CA SER A 141 11.50 -2.47 21.56
C SER A 141 11.93 -1.39 22.57
N PRO A 142 11.36 -1.39 23.79
CA PRO A 142 11.78 -0.51 24.87
C PRO A 142 13.29 -0.46 25.09
N ARG A 143 13.95 -1.64 25.06
CA ARG A 143 15.40 -1.76 25.25
C ARG A 143 16.17 -1.22 24.05
N GLU A 144 15.81 -1.58 22.82
CA GLU A 144 16.49 -1.07 21.61
C GLU A 144 16.40 0.47 21.54
N ARG A 145 15.22 1.03 21.83
CA ARG A 145 15.02 2.47 21.90
C ARG A 145 15.91 3.12 22.96
N ALA A 146 15.94 2.56 24.18
CA ALA A 146 16.81 3.04 25.24
C ALA A 146 18.30 2.96 24.87
N THR A 147 18.74 1.86 24.24
CA THR A 147 20.11 1.69 23.74
C THR A 147 20.50 2.78 22.73
N LEU A 148 19.64 3.10 21.76
CA LEU A 148 19.92 4.17 20.79
C LEU A 148 20.06 5.53 21.47
N LEU A 149 19.16 5.85 22.40
CA LEU A 149 19.20 7.14 23.11
C LEU A 149 20.41 7.23 24.03
N ALA A 150 20.72 6.17 24.78
CA ALA A 150 21.91 6.07 25.64
C ALA A 150 23.19 6.27 24.83
N TRP A 151 23.31 5.62 23.67
CA TRP A 151 24.47 5.76 22.80
C TRP A 151 24.68 7.22 22.35
N ILE A 152 23.59 7.92 22.03
CA ILE A 152 23.66 9.35 21.67
C ILE A 152 23.97 10.21 22.91
N ASP A 153 23.40 9.91 24.08
CA ASP A 153 23.67 10.61 25.35
C ASP A 153 25.15 10.47 25.76
N GLN A 154 25.76 9.32 25.49
CA GLN A 154 27.16 8.99 25.80
C GLN A 154 28.16 9.55 24.77
N GLY A 155 27.72 10.37 23.80
CA GLY A 155 28.60 10.97 22.79
C GLY A 155 28.93 10.05 21.62
N THR A 156 28.07 9.06 21.34
CA THR A 156 28.20 8.12 20.21
C THR A 156 29.49 7.29 20.19
N PRO A 157 29.88 6.60 21.28
CA PRO A 157 31.11 5.81 21.30
C PRO A 157 31.10 4.68 20.26
N LEU A 158 32.21 4.49 19.55
CA LEU A 158 32.35 3.40 18.57
C LEU A 158 32.42 2.02 19.25
N GLY A 159 33.20 1.89 20.34
CA GLY A 159 33.55 0.58 20.92
C GLY A 159 34.72 -0.09 20.19
N ASP A 160 34.95 -1.39 20.46
CA ASP A 160 35.96 -2.18 19.73
C ASP A 160 35.38 -2.56 18.34
N PRO A 161 36.01 -2.16 17.22
CA PRO A 161 35.56 -2.55 15.88
C PRO A 161 35.48 -4.06 15.64
N LYS A 162 36.14 -4.89 16.46
CA LYS A 162 36.04 -6.36 16.39
C LYS A 162 34.67 -6.89 16.81
N ASP A 163 33.93 -6.13 17.61
CA ASP A 163 32.59 -6.50 18.08
C ASP A 163 31.50 -6.18 17.05
N LEU A 164 31.85 -5.54 15.92
CA LEU A 164 30.88 -5.22 14.88
C LEU A 164 30.20 -6.48 14.35
N PRO A 165 28.86 -6.52 14.29
CA PRO A 165 28.16 -7.63 13.68
C PRO A 165 28.55 -7.73 12.19
N PRO A 166 28.59 -8.94 11.63
CA PRO A 166 28.76 -9.12 10.19
C PRO A 166 27.77 -8.25 9.43
N LYS A 167 28.22 -7.58 8.37
CA LYS A 167 27.34 -6.70 7.58
C LYS A 167 26.17 -7.51 7.01
N LYS A 168 24.94 -7.12 7.34
CA LYS A 168 23.74 -7.67 6.71
C LYS A 168 23.83 -7.58 5.19
N LYS A 169 23.62 -8.73 4.54
CA LYS A 169 23.50 -8.81 3.09
C LYS A 169 22.05 -8.58 2.72
N PHE A 170 21.80 -7.58 1.89
CA PHE A 170 20.49 -7.31 1.32
C PHE A 170 20.43 -7.91 -0.08
N SER A 171 19.29 -8.45 -0.48
CA SER A 171 19.08 -8.82 -1.87
C SER A 171 19.12 -7.56 -2.74
N ASN A 172 19.93 -7.58 -3.80
CA ASN A 172 19.97 -6.51 -4.81
C ASN A 172 18.84 -6.64 -5.85
N GLY A 173 18.09 -7.75 -5.80
CA GLY A 173 16.98 -8.06 -6.70
C GLY A 173 15.63 -8.02 -5.98
N TRP A 174 14.87 -9.08 -6.15
CA TRP A 174 13.55 -9.27 -5.55
C TRP A 174 13.67 -9.70 -4.08
N ALA A 175 12.78 -9.18 -3.24
CA ALA A 175 12.63 -9.59 -1.84
C ALA A 175 12.00 -11.01 -1.71
N ILE A 176 11.25 -11.46 -2.71
CA ILE A 176 10.63 -12.80 -2.75
C ILE A 176 11.58 -13.93 -3.19
N GLY A 177 12.89 -13.68 -3.26
CA GLY A 177 13.85 -14.62 -3.86
C GLY A 177 13.87 -14.50 -5.38
N THR A 178 14.28 -15.54 -6.11
CA THR A 178 14.29 -15.50 -7.59
C THR A 178 12.89 -15.78 -8.13
N PRO A 179 12.22 -14.82 -8.80
CA PRO A 179 10.92 -15.07 -9.41
C PRO A 179 11.01 -16.15 -10.48
N ASP A 180 9.94 -16.92 -10.62
CA ASP A 180 9.75 -17.89 -11.70
C ASP A 180 9.29 -17.23 -12.99
N LEU A 181 8.53 -16.14 -12.85
CA LEU A 181 8.10 -15.30 -13.95
C LEU A 181 8.24 -13.81 -13.57
N ILE A 182 8.73 -13.01 -14.51
CA ILE A 182 8.77 -11.55 -14.40
C ILE A 182 7.94 -11.00 -15.56
N LEU A 183 6.93 -10.21 -15.25
CA LEU A 183 6.07 -9.53 -16.20
C LEU A 183 6.34 -8.03 -16.10
N THR A 184 6.76 -7.41 -17.19
CA THR A 184 7.15 -6.00 -17.24
C THR A 184 6.18 -5.23 -18.12
N MET A 185 5.93 -3.97 -17.80
CA MET A 185 5.21 -3.06 -18.69
C MET A 185 5.82 -3.10 -20.09
N ALA A 186 4.99 -3.32 -21.12
CA ALA A 186 5.47 -3.52 -22.48
C ALA A 186 6.28 -2.33 -23.02
N THR A 187 5.82 -1.11 -22.71
CA THR A 187 6.49 0.13 -23.07
C THR A 187 6.79 0.96 -21.82
N PRO A 188 7.95 1.64 -21.77
CA PRO A 188 8.19 2.66 -20.75
C PRO A 188 7.13 3.76 -20.82
N TYR A 189 6.70 4.24 -19.67
CA TYR A 189 5.77 5.35 -19.54
C TYR A 189 6.53 6.63 -19.21
N GLU A 190 6.23 7.70 -19.93
CA GLU A 190 6.76 9.03 -19.65
C GLU A 190 5.91 9.71 -18.58
N VAL A 191 6.53 10.01 -17.44
CA VAL A 191 5.91 10.76 -16.35
C VAL A 191 6.20 12.23 -16.55
N VAL A 192 5.14 13.03 -16.69
CA VAL A 192 5.24 14.49 -16.84
C VAL A 192 5.94 15.14 -15.65
N ALA A 193 6.50 16.32 -15.86
CA ALA A 193 7.25 17.04 -14.81
C ALA A 193 6.36 17.55 -13.66
N GLU A 194 5.14 17.99 -13.97
CA GLU A 194 4.24 18.65 -13.02
C GLU A 194 2.79 18.25 -13.25
N GLY A 195 1.93 18.50 -12.26
CA GLY A 195 0.49 18.26 -12.33
C GLY A 195 0.03 17.01 -11.57
N VAL A 196 -1.23 16.65 -11.79
CA VAL A 196 -1.87 15.48 -11.17
C VAL A 196 -2.16 14.48 -12.27
N LEU A 197 -1.68 13.24 -12.09
CA LEU A 197 -1.93 12.14 -13.01
C LEU A 197 -2.97 11.20 -12.40
N SER A 198 -3.98 10.85 -13.18
CA SER A 198 -4.85 9.72 -12.86
C SER A 198 -4.03 8.42 -12.79
N TYR A 199 -4.57 7.41 -12.12
CA TYR A 199 -3.99 6.06 -12.16
C TYR A 199 -3.82 5.59 -13.60
N GLN A 200 -2.61 5.14 -13.93
CA GLN A 200 -2.28 4.59 -15.23
C GLN A 200 -2.44 3.07 -15.16
N ARG A 201 -3.08 2.46 -16.16
CA ARG A 201 -3.34 1.02 -16.19
C ARG A 201 -2.61 0.40 -17.37
N PHE A 202 -1.75 -0.57 -17.09
CA PHE A 202 -0.98 -1.28 -18.10
C PHE A 202 -1.37 -2.77 -18.09
N GLN A 203 -1.89 -3.26 -19.21
CA GLN A 203 -2.20 -4.68 -19.35
C GLN A 203 -0.96 -5.47 -19.75
N VAL A 204 -0.74 -6.59 -19.08
CA VAL A 204 0.35 -7.52 -19.37
C VAL A 204 -0.21 -8.94 -19.41
N GLU A 205 -0.08 -9.59 -20.56
CA GLU A 205 -0.47 -10.99 -20.73
C GLU A 205 0.50 -11.91 -19.98
N THR A 206 -0.03 -12.90 -19.26
CA THR A 206 0.81 -13.86 -18.52
C THR A 206 1.43 -14.93 -19.42
N GLY A 207 0.79 -15.22 -20.56
CA GLY A 207 1.15 -16.35 -21.44
C GLY A 207 0.84 -17.73 -20.84
N PHE A 208 0.04 -17.80 -19.77
CA PHE A 208 -0.29 -19.06 -19.11
C PHE A 208 -1.16 -19.96 -19.98
N THR A 209 -0.73 -21.19 -20.21
CA THR A 209 -1.51 -22.22 -20.93
C THR A 209 -2.31 -23.12 -19.98
N GLU A 210 -2.04 -23.03 -18.68
CA GLU A 210 -2.71 -23.76 -17.60
C GLU A 210 -2.83 -22.87 -16.36
N ASP A 211 -3.56 -23.33 -15.34
CA ASP A 211 -3.74 -22.59 -14.09
C ASP A 211 -2.46 -22.58 -13.25
N HIS A 212 -2.15 -21.41 -12.66
CA HIS A 212 -0.99 -21.21 -11.81
C HIS A 212 -1.36 -20.81 -10.38
N TRP A 213 -0.62 -21.36 -9.41
CA TRP A 213 -0.76 -21.02 -8.00
C TRP A 213 0.43 -20.19 -7.56
N ILE A 214 0.16 -18.94 -7.18
CA ILE A 214 1.16 -17.94 -6.85
C ILE A 214 1.32 -17.87 -5.33
N GLN A 215 2.46 -18.35 -4.82
CA GLN A 215 2.76 -18.34 -3.40
C GLN A 215 3.36 -17.00 -2.95
N ALA A 216 4.09 -16.32 -3.83
CA ALA A 216 4.57 -14.97 -3.56
C ALA A 216 4.57 -14.09 -4.81
N ALA A 217 4.33 -12.80 -4.61
CA ALA A 217 4.36 -11.79 -5.65
C ALA A 217 4.96 -10.49 -5.12
N GLU A 218 5.68 -9.78 -5.98
CA GLU A 218 6.30 -8.49 -5.67
C GLU A 218 6.14 -7.57 -6.86
N ALA A 219 5.56 -6.38 -6.65
CA ALA A 219 5.58 -5.31 -7.62
C ALA A 219 6.84 -4.45 -7.41
N ARG A 220 7.53 -4.12 -8.50
CA ARG A 220 8.82 -3.43 -8.48
C ARG A 220 8.79 -2.21 -9.39
N PRO A 221 8.92 -1.00 -8.83
CA PRO A 221 9.08 0.22 -9.61
C PRO A 221 10.30 0.17 -10.50
N GLY A 222 10.15 0.59 -11.76
CA GLY A 222 11.29 0.89 -12.64
C GLY A 222 11.99 2.16 -12.18
N ASN A 223 11.22 3.15 -11.71
CA ASN A 223 11.69 4.43 -11.19
C ASN A 223 11.02 4.79 -9.85
N ARG A 224 11.68 4.44 -8.74
CA ARG A 224 11.22 4.71 -7.37
C ARG A 224 11.06 6.20 -7.03
N ALA A 225 11.60 7.12 -7.84
CA ALA A 225 11.47 8.55 -7.59
C ALA A 225 10.07 9.09 -7.93
N VAL A 226 9.39 8.47 -8.91
CA VAL A 226 8.09 8.92 -9.42
C VAL A 226 6.95 7.93 -9.21
N VAL A 227 7.24 6.65 -8.96
CA VAL A 227 6.21 5.65 -8.65
C VAL A 227 5.82 5.75 -7.17
N HIS A 228 4.58 6.14 -6.92
CA HIS A 228 4.02 6.16 -5.58
C HIS A 228 3.36 4.83 -5.22
N HIS A 229 2.47 4.29 -6.07
CA HIS A 229 1.90 2.95 -5.88
C HIS A 229 1.99 2.11 -7.16
N ILE A 230 2.08 0.79 -6.98
CA ILE A 230 1.78 -0.19 -8.03
C ILE A 230 0.85 -1.23 -7.43
N CYS A 231 -0.40 -1.32 -7.88
CA CYS A 231 -1.26 -2.45 -7.52
C CYS A 231 -1.49 -3.33 -8.76
N VAL A 232 -1.28 -4.62 -8.62
CA VAL A 232 -1.41 -5.61 -9.70
C VAL A 232 -2.68 -6.40 -9.48
N PHE A 233 -3.60 -6.29 -10.43
CA PHE A 233 -4.88 -7.02 -10.40
C PHE A 233 -4.95 -8.00 -11.57
N LEU A 234 -5.65 -9.10 -11.39
CA LEU A 234 -6.14 -9.89 -12.51
C LEU A 234 -7.24 -9.10 -13.23
N ALA A 235 -7.10 -8.94 -14.54
CA ALA A 235 -8.10 -8.26 -15.36
C ALA A 235 -9.44 -9.00 -15.26
N ASP A 236 -10.52 -8.23 -15.12
CA ASP A 236 -11.88 -8.77 -15.11
C ASP A 236 -12.54 -8.56 -16.47
N ASP A 237 -12.42 -9.57 -17.32
CA ASP A 237 -13.03 -9.67 -18.64
C ASP A 237 -14.42 -10.33 -18.60
N ARG A 238 -14.90 -10.75 -17.42
CA ARG A 238 -16.22 -11.37 -17.26
C ARG A 238 -17.35 -10.36 -17.57
N PRO A 239 -18.48 -10.83 -18.14
CA PRO A 239 -19.68 -10.00 -18.34
C PRO A 239 -20.11 -9.34 -17.03
N LYS A 240 -20.64 -8.10 -17.09
CA LYS A 240 -21.05 -7.31 -15.90
C LYS A 240 -21.94 -8.07 -14.90
N GLY A 241 -22.75 -9.04 -15.36
CA GLY A 241 -23.64 -9.86 -14.53
C GLY A 241 -22.98 -11.07 -13.85
N ASP A 242 -21.84 -11.54 -14.37
CA ASP A 242 -21.05 -12.67 -13.85
C ASP A 242 -19.90 -12.22 -12.94
N ARG A 243 -19.87 -10.93 -12.60
CA ARG A 243 -19.02 -10.38 -11.54
C ARG A 243 -19.56 -10.81 -10.17
N MET A 244 -19.67 -12.11 -9.96
CA MET A 244 -19.81 -12.68 -8.63
C MET A 244 -18.50 -12.46 -7.88
N SER A 245 -18.68 -11.98 -6.65
CA SER A 245 -17.75 -11.56 -5.60
C SER A 245 -17.16 -10.15 -5.75
N ASP A 246 -17.44 -9.31 -4.74
CA ASP A 246 -16.62 -8.15 -4.32
C ASP A 246 -15.19 -8.59 -3.86
N GLU A 247 -14.66 -9.67 -4.42
CA GLU A 247 -13.29 -10.15 -4.22
C GLU A 247 -12.38 -9.22 -5.01
N LEU A 248 -11.46 -8.55 -4.32
CA LEU A 248 -10.41 -7.85 -5.02
C LEU A 248 -9.50 -8.91 -5.60
N ARG A 249 -9.49 -9.04 -6.94
CA ARG A 249 -8.57 -9.92 -7.66
C ARG A 249 -7.14 -9.33 -7.67
N GLU A 250 -6.75 -8.71 -6.57
CA GLU A 250 -5.42 -8.17 -6.35
C GLU A 250 -4.44 -9.31 -6.13
N LEU A 251 -3.30 -9.24 -6.80
CA LEU A 251 -2.20 -10.17 -6.62
C LEU A 251 -1.21 -9.65 -5.59
N VAL A 252 -0.79 -8.39 -5.76
CA VAL A 252 0.13 -7.67 -4.87
C VAL A 252 -0.04 -6.16 -5.10
N CYS A 253 0.12 -5.37 -4.04
CA CYS A 253 0.37 -3.94 -4.18
C CYS A 253 1.74 -3.54 -3.60
N TYR A 254 2.31 -2.47 -4.13
CA TYR A 254 3.52 -1.81 -3.67
C TYR A 254 3.16 -0.39 -3.24
N ALA A 255 3.57 -0.04 -2.02
CA ALA A 255 3.76 1.33 -1.58
C ALA A 255 5.16 1.47 -0.97
N PRO A 256 5.75 2.69 -0.92
CA PRO A 256 7.03 2.95 -0.28
C PRO A 256 7.07 2.38 1.14
N GLY A 257 7.97 1.42 1.36
CA GLY A 257 8.16 0.80 2.67
C GLY A 257 7.26 -0.39 2.98
N ASP A 258 6.42 -0.80 2.03
CA ASP A 258 5.67 -2.05 2.13
C ASP A 258 6.47 -3.25 1.60
N LEU A 259 6.03 -4.44 1.98
CA LEU A 259 6.70 -5.71 1.71
C LEU A 259 5.91 -6.53 0.69
N PRO A 260 6.55 -7.43 -0.07
CA PRO A 260 5.85 -8.27 -1.05
C PRO A 260 4.74 -9.13 -0.44
N SER A 261 3.79 -9.57 -1.26
CA SER A 261 2.82 -10.58 -0.84
C SER A 261 3.52 -11.94 -0.78
N ILE A 262 3.58 -12.55 0.41
CA ILE A 262 4.20 -13.87 0.62
C ILE A 262 3.24 -14.70 1.49
N PHE A 263 2.78 -15.82 0.96
CA PHE A 263 1.91 -16.76 1.67
C PHE A 263 2.71 -17.94 2.24
N PRO A 264 2.26 -18.54 3.36
CA PRO A 264 2.89 -19.73 3.92
C PRO A 264 2.80 -20.92 2.93
N PRO A 265 3.69 -21.91 3.03
CA PRO A 265 3.58 -23.14 2.25
C PRO A 265 2.18 -23.77 2.35
N GLY A 266 1.67 -24.29 1.24
CA GLY A 266 0.30 -24.82 1.14
C GLY A 266 -0.80 -23.77 0.93
N THR A 267 -0.46 -22.48 0.91
CA THR A 267 -1.37 -21.36 0.63
C THR A 267 -0.90 -20.55 -0.57
N ALA A 268 -1.80 -20.24 -1.50
CA ALA A 268 -1.47 -19.46 -2.68
C ALA A 268 -2.69 -18.76 -3.29
N LYS A 269 -2.44 -17.72 -4.10
CA LYS A 269 -3.46 -17.11 -4.98
C LYS A 269 -3.56 -17.90 -6.28
N HIS A 270 -4.77 -18.08 -6.80
CA HIS A 270 -5.04 -18.78 -8.06
C HIS A 270 -5.09 -17.78 -9.23
N LEU A 271 -4.34 -18.06 -10.30
CA LEU A 271 -4.44 -17.39 -11.58
C LEU A 271 -4.84 -18.42 -12.65
N PRO A 272 -5.92 -18.19 -13.41
CA PRO A 272 -6.34 -19.12 -14.46
C PRO A 272 -5.40 -19.08 -15.67
N ALA A 273 -5.46 -20.12 -16.51
CA ALA A 273 -4.90 -20.09 -17.86
C ALA A 273 -5.39 -18.83 -18.63
N GLY A 274 -4.50 -18.24 -19.42
CA GLY A 274 -4.79 -17.03 -20.20
C GLY A 274 -4.95 -15.74 -19.38
N ALA A 275 -4.65 -15.76 -18.07
CA ALA A 275 -4.75 -14.60 -17.21
C ALA A 275 -4.04 -13.36 -17.81
N VAL A 276 -4.69 -12.19 -17.71
CA VAL A 276 -4.11 -10.88 -18.04
C VAL A 276 -4.01 -10.07 -16.76
N LEU A 277 -2.86 -9.44 -16.50
CA LEU A 277 -2.66 -8.59 -15.33
C LEU A 277 -2.83 -7.12 -15.71
N ASN A 278 -3.59 -6.38 -14.92
CA ASN A 278 -3.58 -4.92 -14.90
C ASN A 278 -2.56 -4.46 -13.86
N ILE A 279 -1.46 -3.86 -14.31
CA ILE A 279 -0.52 -3.12 -13.46
C ILE A 279 -1.04 -1.69 -13.37
N GLU A 280 -1.65 -1.34 -12.24
CA GLU A 280 -2.12 0.01 -11.97
C GLU A 280 -1.04 0.81 -11.25
N VAL A 281 -0.57 1.90 -11.85
CA VAL A 281 0.52 2.73 -11.33
C VAL A 281 0.00 4.14 -11.03
N HIS A 282 0.26 4.59 -9.80
CA HIS A 282 0.04 5.98 -9.40
C HIS A 282 1.38 6.71 -9.37
N TYR A 283 1.53 7.69 -10.25
CA TYR A 283 2.75 8.49 -10.36
C TYR A 283 2.65 9.81 -9.61
N THR A 284 3.74 10.24 -9.00
CA THR A 284 3.92 11.57 -8.42
C THR A 284 5.00 12.32 -9.20
N PRO A 285 4.64 13.33 -10.00
CA PRO A 285 5.60 14.20 -10.68
C PRO A 285 6.58 14.88 -9.70
N ILE A 286 7.84 15.03 -10.11
CA ILE A 286 8.93 15.56 -9.25
C ILE A 286 9.59 16.83 -9.80
N GLY A 287 8.92 17.56 -10.69
CA GLY A 287 9.41 18.80 -11.32
C GLY A 287 10.33 18.58 -12.51
N THR A 288 10.57 17.33 -12.92
CA THR A 288 11.31 16.97 -14.14
C THR A 288 10.60 15.81 -14.84
N VAL A 289 10.66 15.76 -16.17
CA VAL A 289 10.15 14.62 -16.93
C VAL A 289 10.98 13.39 -16.56
N GLN A 290 10.31 12.29 -16.30
CA GLN A 290 10.90 11.02 -15.90
C GLN A 290 10.34 9.89 -16.75
N THR A 291 10.96 8.72 -16.66
CA THR A 291 10.45 7.50 -17.30
C THR A 291 10.35 6.40 -16.25
N ASP A 292 9.33 5.58 -16.36
CA ASP A 292 9.15 4.37 -15.56
C ASP A 292 8.79 3.17 -16.43
N GLN A 293 9.34 2.01 -16.08
CA GLN A 293 8.95 0.73 -16.65
C GLN A 293 8.91 -0.28 -15.52
N SER A 294 7.77 -0.32 -14.84
CA SER A 294 7.55 -1.17 -13.69
C SER A 294 7.31 -2.64 -14.08
N SER A 295 7.52 -3.53 -13.12
CA SER A 295 7.39 -4.98 -13.32
C SER A 295 6.81 -5.67 -12.10
N VAL A 296 6.29 -6.88 -12.29
CA VAL A 296 5.84 -7.79 -11.23
C VAL A 296 6.58 -9.12 -11.33
N GLY A 297 7.13 -9.59 -10.22
CA GLY A 297 7.77 -10.89 -10.09
C GLY A 297 6.84 -11.86 -9.38
N LEU A 298 6.71 -13.08 -9.90
CA LEU A 298 5.86 -14.14 -9.36
C LEU A 298 6.70 -15.36 -8.97
N VAL A 299 6.41 -15.95 -7.81
CA VAL A 299 6.93 -17.25 -7.37
C VAL A 299 5.79 -18.24 -7.28
N PHE A 300 5.92 -19.35 -8.00
CA PHE A 300 4.89 -20.39 -8.03
C PHE A 300 5.00 -21.29 -6.81
N ALA A 301 3.85 -21.82 -6.38
CA ALA A 301 3.78 -22.77 -5.28
C ALA A 301 4.57 -24.06 -5.58
N ARG A 302 5.42 -24.45 -4.62
CA ARG A 302 6.26 -25.66 -4.69
C ARG A 302 5.74 -26.82 -3.86
N SER A 303 4.71 -26.58 -3.06
CA SER A 303 4.07 -27.58 -2.21
C SER A 303 2.63 -27.78 -2.66
N PRO A 304 2.01 -28.94 -2.34
CA PRO A 304 0.58 -29.10 -2.54
C PRO A 304 -0.20 -27.95 -1.91
N ILE A 305 -1.09 -27.34 -2.68
CA ILE A 305 -1.95 -26.27 -2.18
C ILE A 305 -3.18 -26.88 -1.53
N HIS A 306 -3.45 -26.45 -0.30
CA HIS A 306 -4.62 -26.84 0.49
C HIS A 306 -5.52 -25.64 0.78
N ARG A 307 -5.00 -24.42 0.63
CA ARG A 307 -5.71 -23.19 0.96
C ARG A 307 -5.56 -22.16 -0.16
N ARG A 308 -6.66 -21.51 -0.54
CA ARG A 308 -6.63 -20.40 -1.49
C ARG A 308 -6.61 -19.09 -0.72
N ALA A 309 -5.65 -18.23 -1.05
CA ALA A 309 -5.57 -16.87 -0.51
C ALA A 309 -6.41 -15.89 -1.33
N PHE A 310 -6.95 -14.90 -0.63
CA PHE A 310 -7.82 -13.85 -1.12
C PHE A 310 -7.40 -12.51 -0.53
N THR A 311 -7.66 -11.43 -1.27
CA THR A 311 -7.58 -10.06 -0.77
C THR A 311 -8.97 -9.43 -0.84
N LYS A 312 -9.38 -8.73 0.23
CA LYS A 312 -10.70 -8.08 0.32
C LYS A 312 -10.57 -6.66 0.82
N GLY A 313 -11.14 -5.73 0.07
CA GLY A 313 -11.27 -4.33 0.48
C GLY A 313 -12.61 -4.09 1.16
N ILE A 314 -12.60 -3.89 2.48
CA ILE A 314 -13.78 -3.53 3.27
C ILE A 314 -13.97 -2.02 3.16
N SER A 315 -14.71 -1.57 2.15
CA SER A 315 -14.78 -0.15 1.76
C SER A 315 -16.10 0.53 2.11
N GLN A 316 -16.06 1.84 2.35
CA GLN A 316 -17.25 2.70 2.42
C GLN A 316 -17.11 3.84 1.41
N LYS A 317 -17.84 3.77 0.29
CA LYS A 317 -17.75 4.75 -0.81
C LYS A 317 -18.74 5.91 -0.67
N HIS A 318 -19.74 5.78 0.20
CA HIS A 318 -20.79 6.77 0.38
C HIS A 318 -20.62 7.51 1.71
N PHE A 319 -19.75 8.51 1.73
CA PHE A 319 -19.61 9.44 2.85
C PHE A 319 -19.38 10.88 2.36
N ALA A 320 -19.46 11.82 3.30
CA ALA A 320 -19.13 13.22 3.09
C ALA A 320 -18.46 13.75 4.36
N LEU A 321 -17.19 14.13 4.27
CA LEU A 321 -16.48 14.80 5.37
C LEU A 321 -16.90 16.27 5.38
N PRO A 322 -17.56 16.76 6.44
CA PRO A 322 -17.93 18.16 6.52
C PRO A 322 -16.68 19.05 6.59
N PRO A 323 -16.74 20.29 6.07
CA PRO A 323 -15.69 21.29 6.29
C PRO A 323 -15.39 21.45 7.79
N GLY A 324 -14.12 21.57 8.16
CA GLY A 324 -13.70 21.83 9.54
C GLY A 324 -13.81 20.65 10.51
N ALA A 325 -14.33 19.49 10.10
CA ALA A 325 -14.54 18.35 11.00
C ALA A 325 -13.21 17.70 11.42
N ALA A 326 -12.83 17.81 12.69
CA ALA A 326 -11.53 17.33 13.20
C ALA A 326 -11.46 15.82 13.52
N ASN A 327 -12.60 15.12 13.50
CA ASN A 327 -12.69 13.71 13.89
C ASN A 327 -13.95 13.02 13.34
N HIS A 328 -14.14 13.04 12.03
CA HIS A 328 -15.32 12.47 11.39
C HIS A 328 -15.19 10.95 11.22
N ALA A 329 -16.12 10.17 11.77
CA ALA A 329 -16.10 8.71 11.71
C ALA A 329 -16.74 8.16 10.43
N VAL A 330 -16.09 7.18 9.80
CA VAL A 330 -16.62 6.41 8.66
C VAL A 330 -16.44 4.92 8.96
N ARG A 331 -17.46 4.12 8.63
CA ARG A 331 -17.53 2.70 8.99
C ARG A 331 -17.84 1.84 7.78
N SER A 332 -17.24 0.66 7.75
CA SER A 332 -17.59 -0.43 6.85
C SER A 332 -17.44 -1.76 7.57
N SER A 333 -17.96 -2.84 7.01
CA SER A 333 -17.83 -4.17 7.59
C SER A 333 -17.88 -5.27 6.56
N TYR A 334 -17.32 -6.42 6.91
CA TYR A 334 -17.37 -7.65 6.12
C TYR A 334 -17.72 -8.83 7.02
N ARG A 335 -18.44 -9.81 6.48
CA ARG A 335 -18.77 -11.06 7.17
C ARG A 335 -18.27 -12.23 6.35
N PHE A 336 -17.53 -13.12 6.98
CA PHE A 336 -17.05 -14.35 6.35
C PHE A 336 -18.22 -15.30 6.07
N ALA A 337 -18.30 -15.80 4.84
CA ALA A 337 -19.30 -16.79 4.44
C ALA A 337 -18.85 -18.22 4.78
N HIS A 338 -17.53 -18.46 4.81
CA HIS A 338 -16.90 -19.74 5.09
C HIS A 338 -15.88 -19.61 6.21
N ASP A 339 -15.45 -20.75 6.75
CA ASP A 339 -14.32 -20.79 7.67
C ASP A 339 -13.05 -20.35 6.94
N ALA A 340 -12.37 -19.37 7.51
CA ALA A 340 -11.18 -18.78 6.93
C ALA A 340 -10.05 -18.63 7.97
N GLN A 341 -8.84 -18.33 7.50
CA GLN A 341 -7.78 -17.78 8.34
C GLN A 341 -7.48 -16.37 7.89
N LEU A 342 -7.57 -15.40 8.80
CA LEU A 342 -7.07 -14.05 8.57
C LEU A 342 -5.54 -14.08 8.58
N LEU A 343 -4.91 -13.44 7.61
CA LEU A 343 -3.46 -13.43 7.40
C LEU A 343 -2.86 -12.05 7.62
N SER A 344 -3.52 -11.01 7.11
CA SER A 344 -3.01 -9.64 7.17
C SER A 344 -4.13 -8.60 7.22
N LEU A 345 -3.77 -7.40 7.67
CA LEU A 345 -4.64 -6.23 7.74
C LEU A 345 -3.89 -5.04 7.13
N MET A 346 -4.54 -4.21 6.31
CA MET A 346 -3.94 -2.99 5.77
C MET A 346 -4.98 -1.87 5.66
N PRO A 347 -4.95 -0.88 6.56
CA PRO A 347 -5.83 0.29 6.45
C PRO A 347 -5.35 1.21 5.33
N HIS A 348 -6.29 1.77 4.58
CA HIS A 348 -6.03 2.73 3.52
C HIS A 348 -7.00 3.90 3.58
N MET A 349 -6.42 5.11 3.62
CA MET A 349 -7.07 6.42 3.63
C MET A 349 -6.15 7.42 2.93
N HIS A 350 -6.64 8.59 2.53
CA HIS A 350 -5.80 9.65 1.97
C HIS A 350 -5.36 10.66 3.05
N LEU A 351 -5.10 11.91 2.65
CA LEU A 351 -4.39 12.92 3.45
C LEU A 351 -5.08 13.30 4.77
N ARG A 352 -6.39 13.08 4.88
CA ARG A 352 -7.20 13.39 6.07
C ARG A 352 -7.38 12.18 6.98
N GLY A 353 -6.97 10.99 6.56
CA GLY A 353 -6.98 9.81 7.41
C GLY A 353 -6.27 10.09 8.73
N LYS A 354 -6.92 9.82 9.86
CA LYS A 354 -6.45 10.14 11.21
C LYS A 354 -6.07 8.89 11.99
N ASP A 355 -7.00 7.96 12.09
CA ASP A 355 -6.83 6.66 12.74
C ASP A 355 -7.73 5.60 12.10
N PHE A 356 -7.38 4.33 12.32
CA PHE A 356 -8.10 3.19 11.78
C PHE A 356 -8.13 2.03 12.78
N ARG A 357 -9.26 1.33 12.89
CA ARG A 357 -9.42 0.13 13.73
C ARG A 357 -10.11 -1.00 13.00
N TYR A 358 -9.72 -2.22 13.33
CA TYR A 358 -10.36 -3.47 12.93
C TYR A 358 -10.83 -4.23 14.17
N THR A 359 -12.11 -4.53 14.25
CA THR A 359 -12.70 -5.31 15.35
C THR A 359 -13.41 -6.53 14.78
N ALA A 360 -13.02 -7.72 15.24
CA ALA A 360 -13.76 -8.94 14.95
C ALA A 360 -14.89 -9.12 15.96
N THR A 361 -16.06 -9.55 15.48
CA THR A 361 -17.15 -10.09 16.29
C THR A 361 -17.39 -11.52 15.83
N TYR A 362 -17.12 -12.49 16.71
CA TYR A 362 -17.25 -13.92 16.45
C TYR A 362 -18.73 -14.37 16.53
N PRO A 363 -19.09 -15.54 15.97
CA PRO A 363 -20.46 -16.07 16.01
C PRO A 363 -21.01 -16.27 17.44
N ASP A 364 -20.13 -16.51 18.41
CA ASP A 364 -20.46 -16.64 19.83
C ASP A 364 -20.69 -15.29 20.55
N GLY A 365 -20.55 -14.16 19.84
CA GLY A 365 -20.71 -12.81 20.37
C GLY A 365 -19.44 -12.22 20.99
N ARG A 366 -18.33 -12.98 21.11
CA ARG A 366 -17.05 -12.41 21.57
C ARG A 366 -16.54 -11.38 20.58
N THR A 367 -15.89 -10.34 21.09
CA THR A 367 -15.26 -9.31 20.27
C THR A 367 -13.76 -9.24 20.53
N GLU A 368 -12.98 -9.00 19.49
CA GLU A 368 -11.53 -8.82 19.57
C GLU A 368 -11.09 -7.61 18.73
N LEU A 369 -10.26 -6.74 19.30
CA LEU A 369 -9.60 -5.67 18.54
C LEU A 369 -8.36 -6.27 17.85
N LEU A 370 -8.44 -6.42 16.53
CA LEU A 370 -7.40 -7.06 15.73
C LEU A 370 -6.23 -6.12 15.39
N LEU A 371 -6.54 -4.86 15.12
CA LEU A 371 -5.56 -3.82 14.79
C LEU A 371 -6.10 -2.45 15.21
N SER A 372 -5.23 -1.63 15.77
CA SER A 372 -5.45 -0.21 16.05
C SER A 372 -4.29 0.58 15.48
N VAL A 373 -4.58 1.54 14.60
CA VAL A 373 -3.61 2.48 14.02
C VAL A 373 -3.97 3.88 14.48
N PRO A 374 -3.52 4.33 15.67
CA PRO A 374 -3.96 5.58 16.31
C PRO A 374 -3.41 6.87 15.69
N ALA A 375 -2.40 6.78 14.82
CA ALA A 375 -1.92 7.90 14.01
C ALA A 375 -1.62 7.41 12.61
N TYR A 376 -2.67 7.17 11.83
CA TYR A 376 -2.52 6.78 10.43
C TYR A 376 -1.70 7.81 9.67
N ASP A 377 -0.84 7.34 8.77
CA ASP A 377 -0.02 8.19 7.91
C ASP A 377 -0.15 7.75 6.46
N PHE A 378 -0.67 8.63 5.61
CA PHE A 378 -0.77 8.40 4.17
C PHE A 378 0.59 8.11 3.52
N GLY A 379 1.68 8.68 4.04
CA GLY A 379 3.03 8.45 3.55
C GLY A 379 3.57 7.06 3.89
N TRP A 380 2.93 6.30 4.80
CA TRP A 380 3.35 4.98 5.28
C TRP A 380 2.17 4.02 5.40
N GLN A 381 1.77 3.45 4.26
CA GLN A 381 0.67 2.50 4.17
C GLN A 381 1.19 1.08 4.37
N SER A 382 1.23 0.65 5.63
CA SER A 382 1.83 -0.63 6.01
C SER A 382 0.79 -1.76 5.99
N VAL A 383 1.15 -2.90 5.41
CA VAL A 383 0.50 -4.18 5.71
C VAL A 383 0.94 -4.65 7.11
N TYR A 384 0.01 -5.13 7.91
CA TYR A 384 0.24 -5.73 9.22
C TYR A 384 0.00 -7.24 9.12
N ARG A 385 1.08 -8.02 8.98
CA ARG A 385 1.00 -9.48 8.82
C ARG A 385 0.93 -10.15 10.18
N LEU A 386 -0.11 -10.93 10.43
CA LEU A 386 -0.27 -11.61 11.72
C LEU A 386 0.88 -12.60 11.94
N ALA A 387 1.37 -12.66 13.19
CA ALA A 387 2.36 -13.64 13.64
C ALA A 387 1.94 -15.07 13.30
N GLU A 388 0.66 -15.35 13.54
CA GLU A 388 0.00 -16.61 13.27
C GLU A 388 -1.31 -16.32 12.54
N PRO A 389 -1.66 -17.09 11.49
CA PRO A 389 -2.98 -17.02 10.88
C PRO A 389 -4.07 -17.14 11.95
N LYS A 390 -5.06 -16.25 11.91
CA LYS A 390 -6.11 -16.19 12.93
C LYS A 390 -7.40 -16.83 12.42
N PRO A 391 -7.97 -17.82 13.11
CA PRO A 391 -9.24 -18.43 12.70
C PRO A 391 -10.37 -17.41 12.64
N MET A 392 -11.09 -17.43 11.52
CA MET A 392 -12.31 -16.67 11.27
C MET A 392 -13.41 -17.67 10.90
N PRO A 393 -14.11 -18.25 11.90
CA PRO A 393 -15.25 -19.12 11.62
C PRO A 393 -16.30 -18.41 10.77
N ALA A 394 -17.02 -19.17 9.95
CA ALA A 394 -18.13 -18.67 9.15
C ALA A 394 -19.09 -17.84 10.03
N GLY A 395 -19.52 -16.68 9.53
CA GLY A 395 -20.32 -15.73 10.27
C GLY A 395 -19.52 -14.73 11.11
N THR A 396 -18.20 -14.89 11.29
CA THR A 396 -17.36 -13.84 11.91
C THR A 396 -17.47 -12.54 11.11
N LYS A 397 -17.63 -11.42 11.82
CA LYS A 397 -17.75 -10.08 11.22
C LYS A 397 -16.52 -9.25 11.57
N ILE A 398 -15.88 -8.64 10.57
CA ILE A 398 -14.86 -7.62 10.78
C ILE A 398 -15.51 -6.24 10.55
N ASP A 399 -15.48 -5.41 11.58
CA ASP A 399 -15.85 -4.00 11.54
C ASP A 399 -14.61 -3.13 11.38
N CYS A 400 -14.62 -2.27 10.37
CA CYS A 400 -13.60 -1.26 10.12
C CYS A 400 -14.13 0.12 10.53
N LEU A 401 -13.41 0.82 11.40
CA LEU A 401 -13.70 2.19 11.82
C LEU A 401 -12.51 3.08 11.46
N ALA A 402 -12.75 4.07 10.62
CA ALA A 402 -11.82 5.12 10.28
C ALA A 402 -12.29 6.45 10.84
N HIS A 403 -11.34 7.31 11.23
CA HIS A 403 -11.62 8.74 11.46
C HIS A 403 -10.82 9.60 10.49
N PHE A 404 -11.42 10.72 10.10
CA PHE A 404 -10.81 11.73 9.25
C PHE A 404 -10.74 13.09 9.94
N ASP A 405 -9.66 13.82 9.71
CA ASP A 405 -9.47 15.20 10.15
C ASP A 405 -9.47 16.14 8.93
N ASN A 406 -10.65 16.68 8.63
CA ASN A 406 -10.88 17.72 7.63
C ASN A 406 -10.83 19.15 8.23
N SER A 407 -10.19 19.33 9.39
CA SER A 407 -10.02 20.64 10.02
C SER A 407 -8.78 21.39 9.54
N GLU A 408 -8.67 22.67 9.89
CA GLU A 408 -7.47 23.49 9.66
C GLU A 408 -6.26 23.02 10.49
N ALA A 409 -6.48 22.20 11.54
CA ALA A 409 -5.43 21.70 12.40
C ALA A 409 -4.66 20.52 11.80
N ASN A 410 -5.24 19.81 10.81
CA ASN A 410 -4.53 18.77 10.07
C ASN A 410 -3.61 19.42 9.03
N PRO A 411 -2.29 19.39 9.23
CA PRO A 411 -1.39 20.12 8.34
C PRO A 411 -1.23 19.43 6.98
N ALA A 412 -1.69 18.18 6.83
CA ALA A 412 -1.78 17.47 5.55
C ALA A 412 -3.06 17.79 4.76
N ASN A 413 -4.04 18.47 5.36
CA ASN A 413 -5.29 18.82 4.70
C ASN A 413 -5.06 19.92 3.64
N PRO A 414 -5.28 19.63 2.33
CA PRO A 414 -5.05 20.62 1.28
C PRO A 414 -6.09 21.76 1.29
N ASP A 415 -7.33 21.49 1.68
CA ASP A 415 -8.37 22.49 1.82
C ASP A 415 -9.43 22.06 2.87
N PRO A 416 -9.42 22.68 4.07
CA PRO A 416 -10.36 22.36 5.15
C PRO A 416 -11.75 22.96 4.96
N LYS A 417 -11.97 23.80 3.94
CA LYS A 417 -13.26 24.45 3.67
C LYS A 417 -14.16 23.63 2.76
N LEU A 418 -13.61 22.60 2.12
CA LEU A 418 -14.36 21.75 1.19
C LEU A 418 -15.05 20.61 1.93
N THR A 419 -16.23 20.23 1.42
CA THR A 419 -16.80 18.93 1.72
C THR A 419 -16.07 17.90 0.87
N VAL A 420 -15.52 16.86 1.51
CA VAL A 420 -14.69 15.85 0.83
C VAL A 420 -15.44 14.53 0.76
N ARG A 421 -15.30 13.81 -0.35
CA ARG A 421 -16.01 12.56 -0.65
C ARG A 421 -15.05 11.49 -1.11
N TRP A 422 -15.57 10.29 -1.35
CA TRP A 422 -14.80 9.23 -1.99
C TRP A 422 -14.25 9.68 -3.35
N GLY A 423 -12.97 9.44 -3.60
CA GLY A 423 -12.34 9.67 -4.90
C GLY A 423 -10.97 9.01 -4.99
N GLU A 424 -10.43 8.93 -6.21
CA GLU A 424 -9.13 8.28 -6.47
C GLU A 424 -7.95 9.20 -6.17
N GLN A 425 -8.17 10.51 -6.09
CA GLN A 425 -7.10 11.48 -5.91
C GLN A 425 -6.75 11.66 -4.44
N THR A 426 -5.48 11.93 -4.14
CA THR A 426 -5.00 12.10 -2.77
C THR A 426 -5.65 13.27 -2.02
N PHE A 427 -6.19 14.25 -2.74
CA PHE A 427 -6.97 15.34 -2.17
C PHE A 427 -8.46 15.03 -1.98
N ASP A 428 -8.97 13.95 -2.58
CA ASP A 428 -10.23 13.31 -2.21
C ASP A 428 -10.00 12.41 -0.97
N GLU A 429 -10.89 11.46 -0.69
CA GLU A 429 -10.65 10.45 0.33
C GLU A 429 -11.01 9.02 -0.08
N MET A 430 -10.44 8.07 0.64
CA MET A 430 -10.86 6.67 0.62
C MET A 430 -10.99 6.15 2.04
N MET A 431 -11.90 5.18 2.22
CA MET A 431 -11.96 4.38 3.44
C MET A 431 -11.98 2.92 3.02
N ILE A 432 -10.83 2.26 3.15
CA ILE A 432 -10.71 0.84 2.84
C ILE A 432 -9.96 0.16 3.97
N GLY A 433 -10.59 -0.85 4.57
CA GLY A 433 -9.89 -1.82 5.38
C GLY A 433 -9.55 -3.03 4.53
N PHE A 434 -8.33 -3.14 4.01
CA PHE A 434 -7.92 -4.36 3.31
C PHE A 434 -7.63 -5.47 4.32
N ILE A 435 -7.98 -6.69 3.94
CA ILE A 435 -7.58 -7.92 4.61
C ILE A 435 -7.07 -8.92 3.58
N ASP A 436 -6.04 -9.68 3.96
CA ASP A 436 -5.76 -10.95 3.32
C ASP A 436 -6.28 -12.07 4.21
N PHE A 437 -6.95 -13.05 3.60
CA PHE A 437 -7.38 -14.26 4.28
C PHE A 437 -7.25 -15.46 3.34
N ASP A 438 -7.32 -16.66 3.88
CA ASP A 438 -7.40 -17.88 3.09
C ASP A 438 -8.58 -18.76 3.50
N GLU A 439 -9.02 -19.61 2.58
CA GLU A 439 -10.06 -20.62 2.80
C GLU A 439 -9.55 -21.98 2.35
N GLU A 440 -10.08 -23.06 2.93
CA GLU A 440 -9.75 -24.42 2.50
C GLU A 440 -10.26 -24.69 1.09
N LEU A 441 -9.42 -25.33 0.27
CA LEU A 441 -9.86 -25.90 -0.97
C LEU A 441 -10.69 -27.15 -0.69
N SER A 442 -11.95 -27.17 -1.11
CA SER A 442 -12.79 -28.37 -1.02
C SER A 442 -12.11 -29.55 -1.72
N LEU A 443 -12.04 -30.71 -1.05
CA LEU A 443 -11.35 -31.93 -1.52
C LEU A 443 -11.81 -32.47 -2.90
N SER A 444 -12.90 -31.94 -3.47
CA SER A 444 -13.34 -32.23 -4.85
C SER A 444 -12.58 -31.43 -5.93
N ALA A 445 -11.72 -30.48 -5.55
CA ALA A 445 -10.90 -29.69 -6.45
C ALA A 445 -9.43 -29.74 -6.00
N ASN A 446 -8.75 -30.82 -6.38
CA ASN A 446 -7.30 -30.96 -6.53
C ASN A 446 -6.42 -30.32 -5.44
N SER A 447 -5.84 -31.13 -4.56
CA SER A 447 -4.49 -30.84 -4.08
C SER A 447 -3.59 -30.71 -5.31
N VAL A 448 -3.29 -29.48 -5.74
CA VAL A 448 -2.51 -29.27 -6.97
C VAL A 448 -1.06 -29.63 -6.65
N ALA A 449 -0.50 -30.59 -7.40
CA ALA A 449 0.90 -30.98 -7.26
C ALA A 449 1.83 -29.77 -7.44
N ALA A 450 3.03 -29.84 -6.85
CA ALA A 450 4.04 -28.80 -6.95
C ALA A 450 4.27 -28.37 -8.41
N GLN A 451 4.19 -27.07 -8.70
CA GLN A 451 4.37 -26.58 -10.07
C GLN A 451 5.86 -26.51 -10.44
N SER A 452 6.22 -27.14 -11.55
CA SER A 452 7.55 -27.00 -12.16
C SER A 452 7.71 -25.62 -12.81
N ARG A 453 8.95 -25.11 -12.92
CA ARG A 453 9.20 -23.88 -13.68
C ARG A 453 8.72 -24.02 -15.13
N PRO A 454 8.09 -22.99 -15.72
CA PRO A 454 7.73 -23.03 -17.12
C PRO A 454 9.00 -23.18 -17.97
N ARG A 455 8.95 -24.03 -19.00
CA ARG A 455 10.03 -24.13 -19.99
C ARG A 455 10.04 -22.82 -20.78
N ARG A 456 11.21 -22.18 -20.85
CA ARG A 456 11.43 -20.91 -21.55
C ARG A 456 11.17 -21.02 -23.05
#